data_AF-A0A2M8T772-F1
#
_entry.id   AF-A0A2M8T772-F1
#
_cell.length_a   1.000
_cell.length_b   1.000
_cell.length_c   1.000
_cell.angle_alpha   90.00
_cell.angle_beta   90.00
_cell.angle_gamma   90.00
#
_symmetry.space_group_name_H-M   'P 1'
#
loop_
_entity.id
_entity.type
_entity.pdbx_description
1 polymer ?
#
loop_
_entity_poly.entity_id
_entity_poly.type
_entity_poly.pdbx_seq_one_letter_code
_entity_poly.pdbx_strand_id
1 'polypeptide(L)'
;MLREILHERKMKKIKEQKRKEAKKIAIGTFSGIAAGVASGLLFAPKSGKEARKEIAEKTSEVNSKIKGNAVNVKNNIKDKNDELKSNIAEAREKISTYLAKKKSKAAKDETSMEEASNDEENLQGDSSEDK
;
A
#
# COMPACT_ATOMS: atom_id res chain seq x y z
N MET A 1 35.03 -23.34 -5.03
CA MET A 1 35.78 -22.12 -4.63
C MET A 1 35.39 -20.86 -5.40
N LEU A 2 35.85 -20.59 -6.64
CA LEU A 2 35.51 -19.32 -7.35
C LEU A 2 34.02 -19.18 -7.71
N ARG A 3 33.34 -20.29 -8.04
CA ARG A 3 31.90 -20.28 -8.37
C ARG A 3 30.99 -20.05 -7.15
N GLU A 4 31.44 -20.41 -5.94
CA GLU A 4 30.71 -20.16 -4.68
C GLU A 4 30.75 -18.69 -4.25
N ILE A 5 31.94 -18.06 -4.31
CA ILE A 5 32.13 -16.66 -3.95
C ILE A 5 31.27 -15.73 -4.83
N LEU A 6 31.15 -16.06 -6.12
CA LEU A 6 30.29 -15.35 -7.05
C LEU A 6 28.80 -15.51 -6.72
N HIS A 7 28.39 -16.67 -6.21
CA HIS A 7 26.99 -16.97 -5.88
C HIS A 7 26.51 -16.19 -4.65
N GLU A 8 27.36 -16.07 -3.62
CA GLU A 8 27.04 -15.31 -2.41
C GLU A 8 26.88 -13.81 -2.68
N ARG A 9 27.72 -13.23 -3.55
CA ARG A 9 27.62 -11.81 -3.92
C ARG A 9 26.34 -11.51 -4.71
N LYS A 10 25.91 -12.42 -5.60
CA LYS A 10 24.63 -12.29 -6.31
C LYS A 10 23.46 -12.36 -5.34
N MET A 11 23.48 -13.30 -4.39
CA MET A 11 22.42 -13.43 -3.39
C MET A 11 22.33 -12.25 -2.44
N LYS A 12 23.47 -11.65 -2.01
CA LYS A 12 23.47 -10.41 -1.21
C LYS A 12 22.83 -9.24 -1.97
N LYS A 13 23.19 -9.03 -3.24
CA LYS A 13 22.58 -7.99 -4.08
C LYS A 13 21.08 -8.20 -4.30
N ILE A 14 20.65 -9.44 -4.54
CA ILE A 14 19.22 -9.78 -4.69
C ILE A 14 18.47 -9.53 -3.36
N LYS A 15 19.05 -9.89 -2.21
CA LYS A 15 18.44 -9.61 -0.89
C LYS A 15 18.31 -8.12 -0.63
N GLU A 16 19.31 -7.32 -1.00
CA GLU A 16 19.25 -5.85 -0.86
C GLU A 16 18.24 -5.21 -1.81
N GLN A 17 18.18 -5.66 -3.06
CA GLN A 17 17.17 -5.20 -4.03
C GLN A 17 15.76 -5.51 -3.54
N LYS A 18 15.52 -6.75 -3.07
CA LYS A 18 14.24 -7.15 -2.48
C LYS A 18 13.88 -6.31 -1.26
N ARG A 19 14.84 -5.98 -0.38
CA ARG A 19 14.60 -5.10 0.77
C ARG A 19 14.23 -3.68 0.35
N LYS A 20 14.91 -3.12 -0.66
CA LYS A 20 14.61 -1.78 -1.19
C LYS A 20 13.23 -1.74 -1.87
N GLU A 21 12.88 -2.76 -2.63
CA GLU A 21 11.56 -2.89 -3.25
C GLU A 21 10.46 -3.08 -2.21
N ALA A 22 10.68 -3.97 -1.22
CA ALA A 22 9.75 -4.17 -0.12
C ALA A 22 9.50 -2.88 0.67
N LYS A 23 10.55 -2.10 0.95
CA LYS A 23 10.41 -0.79 1.61
C LYS A 23 9.55 0.17 0.77
N LYS A 24 9.79 0.26 -0.54
CA LYS A 24 8.99 1.13 -1.44
C LYS A 24 7.52 0.69 -1.51
N ILE A 25 7.27 -0.62 -1.60
CA ILE A 25 5.90 -1.17 -1.63
C ILE A 25 5.19 -0.91 -0.30
N ALA A 26 5.88 -1.13 0.83
CA ALA A 26 5.34 -0.87 2.16
C ALA A 26 4.95 0.61 2.30
N ILE A 27 5.84 1.54 1.97
CA ILE A 27 5.56 2.99 2.03
C ILE A 27 4.37 3.36 1.14
N GLY A 28 4.32 2.86 -0.11
CA GLY A 28 3.20 3.14 -1.01
C GLY A 28 1.87 2.56 -0.52
N THR A 29 1.90 1.40 0.13
CA THR A 29 0.72 0.74 0.67
C THR A 29 0.22 1.45 1.93
N PHE A 30 1.10 1.82 2.85
CA PHE A 30 0.73 2.59 4.05
C PHE A 30 0.19 3.96 3.68
N SER A 31 0.84 4.68 2.76
CA SER A 31 0.35 5.95 2.23
C SER A 31 -1.02 5.80 1.58
N GLY A 32 -1.22 4.77 0.75
CA GLY A 32 -2.51 4.50 0.12
C GLY A 32 -3.62 4.17 1.10
N ILE A 33 -3.33 3.38 2.14
CA ILE A 33 -4.31 3.05 3.20
C ILE A 33 -4.62 4.30 4.03
N ALA A 34 -3.60 5.03 4.49
CA ALA A 34 -3.79 6.23 5.29
C ALA A 34 -4.59 7.29 4.52
N ALA A 35 -4.22 7.56 3.26
CA ALA A 35 -4.96 8.48 2.40
C ALA A 35 -6.38 7.97 2.14
N GLY A 36 -6.57 6.67 1.88
CA GLY A 36 -7.89 6.08 1.66
C GLY A 36 -8.80 6.18 2.89
N VAL A 37 -8.28 5.90 4.08
CA VAL A 37 -9.02 6.03 5.34
C VAL A 37 -9.29 7.50 5.66
N ALA A 38 -8.30 8.38 5.52
CA ALA A 38 -8.46 9.81 5.76
C ALA A 38 -9.49 10.42 4.81
N SER A 39 -9.39 10.15 3.50
CA SER A 39 -10.38 10.60 2.52
C SER A 39 -11.74 9.98 2.77
N GLY A 40 -11.82 8.68 3.09
CA GLY A 40 -13.09 8.02 3.39
C GLY A 40 -13.76 8.57 4.65
N LEU A 41 -12.99 8.86 5.70
CA LEU A 41 -13.47 9.45 6.93
C LEU A 41 -13.86 10.93 6.74
N LEU A 42 -13.08 11.69 5.97
CA LEU A 42 -13.37 13.09 5.65
C LEU A 42 -14.63 13.23 4.78
N PHE A 43 -14.83 12.32 3.83
CA PHE A 43 -15.99 12.32 2.94
C PHE A 43 -17.26 11.73 3.60
N ALA A 44 -17.11 11.03 4.73
CA ALA A 44 -18.23 10.52 5.52
C ALA A 44 -18.53 11.48 6.69
N PRO A 45 -19.50 12.41 6.57
CA PRO A 45 -19.84 13.34 7.64
C PRO A 45 -20.58 12.60 8.78
N LYS A 46 -19.83 12.06 9.75
CA LYS A 46 -20.38 11.41 10.95
C LYS A 46 -19.69 11.89 12.22
N SER A 47 -20.46 12.00 13.30
CA SER A 47 -19.92 12.36 14.60
C SER A 47 -19.14 11.18 15.20
N GLY A 48 -18.07 11.45 15.95
CA GLY A 48 -17.21 10.39 16.51
C GLY A 48 -17.93 9.40 17.43
N LYS A 49 -19.01 9.82 18.10
CA LYS A 49 -19.86 8.95 18.94
C LYS A 49 -20.62 7.93 18.09
N GLU A 50 -21.20 8.40 16.99
CA GLU A 50 -21.91 7.54 16.03
C GLU A 50 -20.92 6.64 15.29
N ALA A 51 -19.75 7.16 14.90
CA ALA A 51 -18.73 6.38 14.22
C ALA A 51 -18.28 5.16 15.04
N ARG A 52 -18.01 5.31 16.35
CA ARG A 52 -17.64 4.16 17.21
C ARG A 52 -18.76 3.13 17.32
N LYS A 53 -20.00 3.58 17.54
CA LYS A 53 -21.16 2.70 17.65
C LYS A 53 -21.39 1.94 16.34
N GLU A 54 -21.34 2.64 15.22
CA GLU A 54 -21.53 2.07 13.89
C GLU A 54 -20.38 1.15 13.48
N ILE A 55 -19.13 1.44 13.88
CA ILE A 55 -18.01 0.51 13.66
C ILE A 55 -18.29 -0.82 14.36
N ALA A 56 -18.74 -0.80 15.62
CA ALA A 56 -19.02 -2.02 16.38
C ALA A 56 -20.19 -2.83 15.78
N GLU A 57 -21.28 -2.16 15.40
CA GLU A 57 -22.42 -2.81 14.76
C GLU A 57 -22.07 -3.34 13.35
N LYS A 58 -21.43 -2.50 12.52
CA LYS A 58 -21.08 -2.87 11.14
C LYS A 58 -19.95 -3.89 11.06
N THR A 59 -19.00 -3.95 11.98
CA THR A 59 -17.95 -5.00 11.91
C THR A 59 -18.55 -6.40 12.06
N SER A 60 -19.49 -6.58 12.98
CA SER A 60 -20.21 -7.85 13.15
C SER A 60 -21.07 -8.18 11.92
N GLU A 61 -21.79 -7.18 11.42
CA GLU A 61 -22.68 -7.32 10.27
C GLU A 61 -21.91 -7.58 8.96
N VAL A 62 -20.78 -6.89 8.77
CA VAL A 62 -19.89 -7.03 7.60
C VAL A 62 -19.24 -8.40 7.60
N ASN A 63 -18.78 -8.93 8.73
CA ASN A 63 -18.21 -10.28 8.77
C ASN A 63 -19.24 -11.34 8.34
N SER A 64 -20.49 -11.19 8.78
CA SER A 64 -21.60 -12.07 8.41
C SER A 64 -22.01 -11.90 6.94
N LYS A 65 -22.12 -10.66 6.47
CA LYS A 65 -22.45 -10.30 5.07
C LYS A 65 -21.33 -10.68 4.11
N ILE A 66 -20.06 -10.62 4.50
CA ILE A 66 -18.94 -11.08 3.65
C ILE A 66 -19.02 -12.59 3.47
N LYS A 67 -19.25 -13.37 4.54
CA LYS A 67 -19.39 -14.82 4.38
C LYS A 67 -20.55 -15.21 3.46
N GLY A 68 -21.71 -14.56 3.59
CA GLY A 68 -22.88 -14.83 2.74
C GLY A 68 -22.76 -14.27 1.32
N ASN A 69 -22.33 -13.01 1.17
CA ASN A 69 -22.31 -12.31 -0.10
C ASN A 69 -21.03 -12.52 -0.89
N ALA A 70 -19.92 -13.00 -0.30
CA ALA A 70 -18.71 -13.29 -1.07
C ALA A 70 -18.96 -14.29 -2.20
N VAL A 71 -19.87 -15.24 -2.01
CA VAL A 71 -20.26 -16.20 -3.06
C VAL A 71 -20.96 -15.48 -4.22
N ASN A 72 -21.90 -14.58 -3.92
CA ASN A 72 -22.63 -13.81 -4.94
C ASN A 72 -21.76 -12.74 -5.60
N VAL A 73 -20.89 -12.08 -4.83
CA VAL A 73 -19.92 -11.09 -5.31
C VAL A 73 -18.90 -11.78 -6.22
N LYS A 74 -18.43 -12.98 -5.87
CA LYS A 74 -17.51 -13.74 -6.73
C LYS A 74 -18.13 -14.09 -8.08
N ASN A 75 -19.43 -14.40 -8.13
CA ASN A 75 -20.12 -14.68 -9.40
C ASN A 75 -20.31 -13.39 -10.23
N ASN A 76 -20.75 -12.29 -9.63
CA ASN A 76 -20.88 -10.99 -10.33
C ASN A 76 -19.52 -10.41 -10.76
N ILE A 77 -18.48 -10.60 -9.95
CA ILE A 77 -17.11 -10.23 -10.29
C ILE A 77 -16.60 -11.08 -11.43
N LYS A 78 -16.96 -12.37 -11.54
CA LYS A 78 -16.57 -13.20 -12.68
C LYS A 78 -17.11 -12.66 -13.99
N ASP A 79 -18.39 -12.27 -14.02
CA ASP A 79 -19.02 -11.78 -15.25
C ASP A 79 -18.54 -10.38 -15.64
N LYS A 80 -18.22 -9.53 -14.66
CA LYS A 80 -17.65 -8.18 -14.88
C LYS A 80 -16.13 -8.13 -14.83
N ASN A 81 -15.47 -9.28 -14.67
CA ASN A 81 -14.04 -9.36 -14.43
C ASN A 81 -13.26 -8.80 -15.61
N ASP A 82 -13.74 -9.11 -16.82
CA ASP A 82 -13.00 -8.81 -18.03
C ASP A 82 -13.05 -7.32 -18.36
N GLU A 83 -14.21 -6.67 -18.19
CA GLU A 83 -14.31 -5.20 -18.25
C GLU A 83 -13.51 -4.52 -17.14
N LEU A 84 -13.61 -5.03 -15.90
CA LEU A 84 -12.90 -4.43 -14.77
C LEU A 84 -11.38 -4.55 -14.93
N LYS A 85 -10.90 -5.70 -15.41
CA LYS A 85 -9.50 -5.94 -15.74
C LYS A 85 -9.05 -5.04 -16.89
N SER A 86 -9.84 -4.87 -17.95
CA SER A 86 -9.52 -3.97 -19.06
C SER A 86 -9.37 -2.54 -18.57
N ASN A 87 -10.35 -2.05 -17.81
CA ASN A 87 -10.32 -0.70 -17.25
C ASN A 87 -9.14 -0.48 -16.29
N ILE A 88 -8.82 -1.49 -15.47
CA ILE A 88 -7.64 -1.46 -14.59
C ILE A 88 -6.33 -1.49 -15.39
N ALA A 89 -6.25 -2.28 -16.45
CA ALA A 89 -5.06 -2.38 -17.29
C ALA A 89 -4.82 -1.04 -18.01
N GLU A 90 -5.86 -0.44 -18.59
CA GLU A 90 -5.78 0.87 -19.22
C GLU A 90 -5.41 1.98 -18.24
N ALA A 91 -6.00 1.98 -17.04
CA ALA A 91 -5.66 2.94 -16.00
C ALA A 91 -4.19 2.77 -15.56
N ARG A 92 -3.74 1.53 -15.38
CA ARG A 92 -2.32 1.23 -15.08
C ARG A 92 -1.39 1.67 -16.19
N GLU A 93 -1.76 1.45 -17.44
CA GLU A 93 -0.96 1.85 -18.59
C GLU A 93 -0.84 3.38 -18.68
N LYS A 94 -1.95 4.10 -18.56
CA LYS A 94 -1.98 5.56 -18.47
C LYS A 94 -1.13 6.05 -17.30
N ILE A 95 -1.30 5.51 -16.10
CA ILE A 95 -0.47 5.88 -14.94
C ILE A 95 1.01 5.60 -15.21
N SER A 96 1.36 4.44 -15.77
CA SER A 96 2.74 4.06 -16.04
C SER A 96 3.41 4.95 -17.08
N THR A 97 2.70 5.31 -18.15
CA THR A 97 3.20 6.18 -19.23
C THR A 97 3.37 7.61 -18.74
N TYR A 98 2.42 8.12 -17.94
CA TYR A 98 2.56 9.42 -17.29
C TYR A 98 3.72 9.44 -16.28
N LEU A 99 3.88 8.41 -15.46
CA LEU A 99 4.99 8.31 -14.51
C LEU A 99 6.34 8.14 -15.21
N ALA A 100 6.42 7.39 -16.31
CA ALA A 100 7.63 7.22 -17.10
C ALA A 100 8.02 8.53 -17.80
N LYS A 101 7.05 9.21 -18.44
CA LYS A 101 7.23 10.52 -19.08
C LYS A 101 7.59 11.62 -18.08
N LYS A 102 7.04 11.55 -16.85
CA LYS A 102 7.39 12.46 -15.75
C LYS A 102 8.78 12.14 -15.19
N LYS A 103 9.15 10.88 -15.00
CA LYS A 103 10.51 10.49 -14.57
C LYS A 103 11.59 10.85 -15.59
N SER A 104 11.32 10.79 -16.89
CA SER A 104 12.28 11.22 -17.92
C SER A 104 12.43 12.74 -18.01
N LYS A 105 11.42 13.52 -17.57
CA LYS A 105 11.50 14.99 -17.43
C LYS A 105 11.99 15.45 -16.04
N ALA A 106 11.81 14.63 -15.00
CA ALA A 106 12.20 14.90 -13.62
C ALA A 106 13.64 14.45 -13.28
N ALA A 107 14.48 14.22 -14.29
CA ALA A 107 15.93 14.09 -14.11
C ALA A 107 16.63 15.47 -14.07
N LYS A 108 15.88 16.58 -14.00
CA LYS A 108 16.42 17.95 -13.90
C LYS A 108 15.93 18.77 -12.71
N ASP A 109 14.96 18.31 -11.93
CA ASP A 109 14.56 19.02 -10.71
C ASP A 109 14.38 18.03 -9.57
N GLU A 110 15.25 18.18 -8.58
CA GLU A 110 15.04 17.67 -7.25
C GLU A 110 13.78 18.34 -6.66
N THR A 111 13.08 17.60 -5.79
CA THR A 111 12.15 18.16 -4.80
C THR A 111 10.83 18.73 -5.33
N SER A 112 9.75 17.95 -5.23
CA SER A 112 8.50 18.37 -4.56
C SER A 112 7.38 17.37 -4.85
N MET A 113 7.22 16.43 -3.92
CA MET A 113 6.01 16.29 -3.12
C MET A 113 6.49 15.82 -1.72
N GLU A 114 7.13 16.74 -1.01
CA GLU A 114 6.94 16.94 0.43
C GLU A 114 5.42 17.13 0.67
N GLU A 115 4.76 16.79 1.77
CA GLU A 115 5.16 16.35 3.12
C GLU A 115 3.85 15.93 3.83
N ALA A 116 3.90 14.80 4.53
CA ALA A 116 3.14 14.49 5.75
C ALA A 116 3.67 13.11 6.18
N SER A 117 4.66 12.98 7.04
CA SER A 117 5.18 13.86 8.08
C SER A 117 6.55 13.30 8.51
N ASN A 118 7.55 14.16 8.67
CA ASN A 118 8.71 13.83 9.52
C ASN A 118 8.27 13.87 11.00
N ASP A 119 8.97 13.06 11.80
CA ASP A 119 9.01 13.05 13.27
C ASP A 119 7.72 12.55 13.94
N GLU A 120 7.66 11.57 14.84
CA GLU A 120 8.62 10.81 15.63
C GLU A 120 7.83 9.56 16.09
N GLU A 121 8.35 8.35 15.88
CA GLU A 121 8.55 7.45 17.03
C GLU A 121 9.62 6.43 16.64
N ASN A 122 10.81 6.77 17.08
CA ASN A 122 11.72 5.84 17.68
C ASN A 122 10.99 4.64 18.34
N LEU A 123 10.99 3.49 17.68
CA LEU A 123 10.87 2.17 18.34
C LEU A 123 12.23 1.46 18.24
N GLN A 124 13.30 2.18 18.61
CA GLN A 124 14.58 1.63 19.00
C GLN A 124 15.25 2.53 20.07
N GLY A 125 14.70 2.44 21.27
CA GLY A 125 15.34 2.82 22.53
C GLY A 125 14.71 1.95 23.63
N ASP A 126 15.22 0.74 23.85
CA ASP A 126 16.34 0.46 24.75
C ASP A 126 15.84 0.28 26.19
N SER A 127 15.80 -0.97 26.65
CA SER A 127 16.18 -1.26 28.02
C SER A 127 17.60 -1.80 27.95
N SER A 128 18.51 -0.87 28.22
CA SER A 128 19.94 -0.95 28.44
C SER A 128 20.29 -2.14 29.35
N GLU A 129 21.31 -2.92 28.98
CA GLU A 129 22.67 -2.88 29.56
C GLU A 129 22.82 -3.60 30.91
N ASP A 130 23.81 -4.51 30.90
CA ASP A 130 24.69 -4.92 32.00
C ASP A 130 24.10 -5.41 33.33
N LYS A 131 24.21 -6.74 33.51
CA LYS A 131 24.95 -7.36 34.62
C LYS A 131 25.53 -8.70 34.20
#